data_AF-A0A1M6RDV3-F1
#
_entry.id   AF-A0A1M6RDV3-F1
#
_cell.length_a   1.000
_cell.length_b   1.000
_cell.length_c   1.000
_cell.angle_alpha   90.00
_cell.angle_beta   90.00
_cell.angle_gamma   90.00
#
_symmetry.space_group_name_H-M   'P 1'
#
loop_
_entity.id
_entity.type
_entity.pdbx_description
1 polymer ?
#
loop_
_entity_poly.entity_id
_entity_poly.type
_entity_poly.pdbx_seq_one_letter_code
_entity_poly.pdbx_strand_id
1 'polypeptide(L)'
;MTLRCGDGEGKYSITNHNSIGIEVCVNEDGDYDKAVENTVDLVKYLMEKHDVPLDRVVRHYDVSRKICPRSMSENNWGKWLEFKRKLREKAVNELERDLKNLTEIGIINSPDYWLQNAVKGKTVKGEYAAVLIERIAEVINKKEGKYDE
;
A
#
# COMPACT_ATOMS: atom_id res chain seq x y z
N MET A 1 -11.19 -24.31 6.99
CA MET A 1 -10.79 -24.25 5.57
C MET A 1 -12.01 -23.78 4.80
N THR A 2 -12.03 -22.52 4.36
CA THR A 2 -13.20 -21.95 3.68
C THR A 2 -12.88 -21.86 2.19
N LEU A 3 -13.57 -22.64 1.37
CA LEU A 3 -13.45 -22.66 -0.10
C LEU A 3 -13.96 -21.32 -0.68
N ARG A 4 -13.07 -20.37 -0.97
CA ARG A 4 -13.46 -19.03 -1.45
C ARG A 4 -12.97 -18.70 -2.86
N CYS A 5 -11.82 -19.21 -3.31
CA CYS A 5 -11.22 -18.81 -4.58
C CYS A 5 -11.50 -19.74 -5.77
N GLY A 6 -12.25 -20.84 -5.57
CA GLY A 6 -12.63 -21.75 -6.65
C GLY A 6 -11.41 -22.25 -7.43
N ASP A 7 -10.39 -22.71 -6.70
CA ASP A 7 -9.02 -22.93 -7.17
C ASP A 7 -8.83 -23.92 -8.33
N GLY A 8 -9.91 -24.61 -8.75
CA GLY A 8 -9.86 -25.54 -9.87
C GLY A 8 -8.74 -26.57 -9.71
N GLU A 9 -8.55 -27.06 -8.49
CA GLU A 9 -7.47 -27.98 -8.08
C GLU A 9 -6.05 -27.40 -8.19
N GLY A 10 -5.90 -26.07 -8.11
CA GLY A 10 -4.60 -25.39 -8.13
C GLY A 10 -4.06 -25.15 -9.54
N LYS A 11 -4.91 -25.18 -10.57
CA LYS A 11 -4.56 -25.00 -11.99
C LYS A 11 -3.72 -23.74 -12.29
N TYR A 12 -3.83 -22.71 -11.45
CA TYR A 12 -3.09 -21.45 -11.60
C TYR A 12 -2.15 -21.17 -10.42
N SER A 13 -1.76 -22.21 -9.68
CA SER A 13 -0.88 -22.14 -8.49
C SER A 13 -1.42 -21.29 -7.33
N ILE A 14 -2.69 -20.86 -7.42
CA ILE A 14 -3.42 -20.15 -6.37
C ILE A 14 -4.48 -21.10 -5.85
N THR A 15 -4.39 -21.41 -4.57
CA THR A 15 -5.21 -22.40 -3.86
C THR A 15 -5.89 -21.75 -2.67
N ASN A 16 -6.89 -22.43 -2.11
CA ASN A 16 -7.50 -21.97 -0.85
C ASN A 16 -6.52 -22.01 0.35
N HIS A 17 -5.36 -22.64 0.22
CA HIS A 17 -4.36 -22.79 1.29
C HIS A 17 -3.25 -21.73 1.24
N ASN A 18 -3.02 -21.11 0.09
CA ASN A 18 -1.94 -20.12 -0.09
C ASN A 18 -2.47 -18.71 -0.44
N SER A 19 -3.77 -18.48 -0.26
CA SER A 19 -4.41 -17.19 -0.53
C SER A 19 -5.30 -16.73 0.61
N ILE A 20 -5.43 -15.41 0.75
CA ILE A 20 -6.36 -14.76 1.66
C ILE A 20 -7.51 -14.21 0.82
N GLY A 21 -8.71 -14.77 1.01
CA GLY A 21 -9.92 -14.29 0.33
C GLY A 21 -10.53 -13.09 1.06
N ILE A 22 -10.62 -11.95 0.37
CA ILE A 22 -11.19 -10.68 0.84
C ILE A 22 -12.46 -10.42 0.04
N GLU A 23 -13.56 -10.14 0.75
CA GLU A 23 -14.86 -9.82 0.16
C GLU A 23 -15.20 -8.35 0.43
N VAL A 24 -15.72 -7.66 -0.58
CA VAL A 24 -16.20 -6.28 -0.45
C VAL A 24 -17.72 -6.31 -0.45
N CYS A 25 -18.34 -5.79 0.61
CA CYS A 25 -19.80 -5.74 0.73
C CYS A 25 -20.40 -4.82 -0.34
N VAL A 26 -21.55 -5.23 -0.90
CA VAL A 26 -22.29 -4.51 -1.96
C VAL A 26 -23.76 -4.32 -1.60
N ASN A 27 -24.04 -4.21 -0.29
CA ASN A 27 -25.40 -4.13 0.23
C ASN A 27 -26.04 -2.80 -0.18
N GLU A 28 -27.34 -2.80 -0.45
CA GLU A 28 -28.08 -1.62 -0.94
C GLU A 28 -28.10 -0.46 0.06
N ASP A 29 -28.08 -0.76 1.35
CA ASP A 29 -28.01 0.19 2.46
C ASP A 29 -26.58 0.63 2.83
N GLY A 30 -25.57 0.10 2.14
CA GLY A 30 -24.16 0.36 2.39
C GLY A 30 -23.54 1.41 1.48
N ASP A 31 -22.49 2.05 1.96
CA ASP A 31 -21.60 2.88 1.14
C ASP A 31 -20.54 2.01 0.48
N TYR A 32 -20.76 1.69 -0.80
CA TYR A 32 -19.85 0.84 -1.58
C TYR A 32 -18.46 1.47 -1.75
N ASP A 33 -18.39 2.78 -1.99
CA ASP A 33 -17.11 3.44 -2.24
C ASP A 33 -16.25 3.44 -0.97
N LYS A 34 -16.88 3.72 0.19
CA LYS A 34 -16.23 3.57 1.49
C LYS A 34 -15.82 2.14 1.80
N ALA A 35 -16.64 1.15 1.42
CA ALA A 35 -16.27 -0.26 1.57
C ALA A 35 -15.03 -0.61 0.73
N VAL A 36 -14.92 -0.08 -0.48
CA VAL A 36 -13.74 -0.24 -1.34
C VAL A 36 -12.52 0.45 -0.73
N GLU A 37 -12.65 1.65 -0.17
CA GLU A 37 -11.55 2.36 0.51
C GLU A 37 -11.03 1.58 1.72
N ASN A 38 -11.92 1.12 2.59
CA ASN A 38 -11.54 0.27 3.73
C ASN A 38 -10.85 -1.03 3.26
N THR A 39 -11.27 -1.57 2.12
CA THR A 39 -10.63 -2.75 1.52
C THR A 39 -9.22 -2.44 1.02
N VAL A 40 -8.99 -1.25 0.44
CA VAL A 40 -7.64 -0.82 0.04
C VAL A 40 -6.71 -0.79 1.26
N ASP A 41 -7.15 -0.21 2.37
CA ASP A 41 -6.36 -0.13 3.60
C ASP A 41 -6.07 -1.52 4.19
N LEU A 42 -7.08 -2.39 4.22
CA LEU A 42 -6.93 -3.77 4.67
C LEU A 42 -5.92 -4.55 3.81
N VAL A 43 -6.00 -4.41 2.48
CA VAL A 43 -5.07 -5.09 1.57
C VAL A 43 -3.65 -4.57 1.75
N LYS A 44 -3.44 -3.25 1.88
CA LYS A 44 -2.11 -2.69 2.16
C LYS A 44 -1.51 -3.26 3.45
N TYR A 45 -2.30 -3.30 4.52
CA TYR A 45 -1.88 -3.88 5.79
C TYR A 45 -1.49 -5.36 5.64
N LEU A 46 -2.29 -6.16 4.92
CA LEU A 46 -1.99 -7.58 4.71
C LEU A 46 -0.77 -7.78 3.80
N MET A 47 -0.58 -6.92 2.80
CA MET A 47 0.61 -6.92 1.95
C MET A 47 1.89 -6.72 2.78
N GLU A 48 1.90 -5.70 3.65
CA GLU A 48 3.03 -5.42 4.55
C GLU A 48 3.24 -6.56 5.55
N LYS A 49 2.17 -7.04 6.19
CA LYS A 49 2.24 -8.08 7.23
C LYS A 49 2.75 -9.43 6.73
N HIS A 50 2.43 -9.79 5.50
CA HIS A 50 2.74 -11.11 4.94
C HIS A 50 3.79 -11.06 3.81
N ASP A 51 4.44 -9.92 3.61
CA ASP A 51 5.41 -9.69 2.53
C ASP A 51 4.85 -10.12 1.15
N VAL A 52 3.59 -9.74 0.89
CA VAL A 52 2.90 -10.06 -0.37
C VAL A 52 3.10 -8.91 -1.35
N PRO A 53 3.84 -9.11 -2.44
CA PRO A 53 4.03 -8.07 -3.44
C PRO A 53 2.73 -7.79 -4.20
N LEU A 54 2.63 -6.57 -4.75
CA LEU A 54 1.40 -6.09 -5.40
C LEU A 54 0.92 -7.00 -6.53
N ASP A 55 1.82 -7.61 -7.30
CA ASP A 55 1.50 -8.54 -8.39
C ASP A 55 0.74 -9.79 -7.94
N ARG A 56 0.88 -10.19 -6.66
CA ARG A 56 0.14 -11.30 -6.05
C ARG A 56 -1.23 -10.92 -5.49
N VAL A 57 -1.62 -9.64 -5.58
CA VAL A 57 -3.01 -9.21 -5.37
C VAL A 57 -3.80 -9.42 -6.65
N VAL A 58 -4.61 -10.49 -6.67
CA VAL A 58 -5.34 -10.98 -7.84
C VAL A 58 -6.85 -11.01 -7.61
N ARG A 59 -7.63 -11.15 -8.68
CA ARG A 59 -9.08 -11.37 -8.61
C ARG A 59 -9.39 -12.85 -8.53
N HIS A 60 -10.58 -13.19 -8.06
CA HIS A 60 -11.12 -14.54 -8.23
C HIS A 60 -11.20 -14.92 -9.72
N TYR A 61 -11.47 -13.95 -10.62
CA TYR A 61 -11.40 -14.17 -12.07
C TYR A 61 -10.04 -14.70 -12.55
N ASP A 62 -8.94 -14.28 -11.93
CA ASP A 62 -7.60 -14.73 -12.32
C ASP A 62 -7.33 -16.18 -11.89
N VAL A 63 -8.07 -16.67 -10.90
CA VAL A 63 -7.97 -18.02 -10.32
C VAL A 63 -8.91 -19.01 -10.99
N SER A 64 -10.16 -18.62 -11.30
CA SER A 64 -11.19 -19.58 -11.76
C SER A 64 -11.92 -19.15 -13.03
N ARG A 65 -11.63 -17.95 -13.56
CA ARG A 65 -12.39 -17.29 -14.63
C ARG A 65 -13.84 -16.96 -14.29
N LYS A 66 -14.27 -17.20 -13.05
CA LYS A 66 -15.53 -16.65 -12.53
C LYS A 66 -15.46 -15.12 -12.59
N ILE A 67 -16.46 -14.47 -13.16
CA ILE A 67 -16.56 -13.00 -13.22
C ILE A 67 -16.79 -12.46 -11.80
N CYS A 68 -15.70 -12.30 -11.05
CA CYS A 68 -15.66 -11.87 -9.67
C CYS A 68 -14.32 -11.15 -9.41
N PRO A 69 -14.32 -9.94 -8.80
CA PRO A 69 -15.49 -9.23 -8.25
C PRO A 69 -16.38 -8.61 -9.35
N ARG A 70 -17.68 -8.93 -9.32
CA ARG A 70 -18.63 -8.52 -10.37
C ARG A 70 -18.87 -7.02 -10.37
N SER A 71 -18.87 -6.38 -9.20
CA SER A 71 -19.01 -4.93 -9.05
C SER A 71 -17.86 -4.14 -9.69
N MET A 72 -16.75 -4.80 -10.06
CA MET A 72 -15.60 -4.19 -10.72
C MET A 72 -15.35 -4.73 -12.14
N SER A 73 -16.22 -5.59 -12.70
CA SER A 73 -15.97 -6.23 -14.00
C SER A 73 -16.31 -5.37 -15.21
N GLU A 74 -17.14 -4.34 -15.04
CA GLU A 74 -17.53 -3.42 -16.10
C GLU A 74 -16.34 -2.61 -16.65
N ASN A 75 -16.51 -2.03 -17.84
CA ASN A 75 -15.50 -1.20 -18.51
C ASN A 75 -14.13 -1.89 -18.59
N ASN A 76 -14.13 -3.18 -18.99
CA ASN A 76 -12.94 -4.01 -19.06
C ASN A 76 -12.12 -4.00 -17.76
N TRP A 77 -12.80 -4.20 -16.63
CA TRP A 77 -12.19 -4.18 -15.30
C TRP A 77 -11.62 -2.82 -14.86
N GLY A 78 -12.18 -1.71 -15.35
CA GLY A 78 -11.67 -0.36 -15.04
C GLY A 78 -11.58 -0.06 -13.55
N LYS A 79 -12.61 -0.42 -12.77
CA LYS A 79 -12.61 -0.24 -11.30
C LYS A 79 -11.55 -1.09 -10.59
N TRP A 80 -11.25 -2.29 -11.10
CA TRP A 80 -10.17 -3.13 -10.57
C TRP A 80 -8.79 -2.52 -10.84
N LEU A 81 -8.58 -1.94 -12.03
CA LEU A 81 -7.34 -1.24 -12.35
C LEU A 81 -7.15 -0.02 -11.44
N GLU A 82 -8.22 0.71 -11.15
CA GLU A 82 -8.18 1.81 -10.18
C GLU A 82 -7.87 1.31 -8.76
N PHE A 83 -8.49 0.22 -8.32
CA PHE A 83 -8.19 -0.41 -7.03
C PHE A 83 -6.70 -0.75 -6.91
N LYS A 84 -6.13 -1.39 -7.95
CA LYS A 84 -4.68 -1.69 -8.02
C LYS A 84 -3.80 -0.44 -8.01
N ARG A 85 -4.25 0.66 -8.62
CA ARG A 85 -3.56 1.95 -8.55
C ARG A 85 -3.54 2.50 -7.13
N LYS A 86 -4.68 2.48 -6.42
CA LYS A 86 -4.79 2.92 -5.02
C LYS A 86 -3.88 2.11 -4.08
N LEU A 87 -3.67 0.82 -4.37
CA LEU A 87 -2.71 -0.03 -3.63
C LEU A 87 -1.25 0.35 -3.85
N ARG A 88 -0.90 0.88 -5.02
CA ARG A 88 0.47 1.35 -5.32
C ARG A 88 0.77 2.69 -4.65
N GLU A 89 -0.26 3.50 -4.41
CA GLU A 89 -0.10 4.79 -3.74
C GLU A 89 0.19 4.55 -2.26
N LYS A 90 1.31 5.08 -1.76
CA LYS A 90 1.56 5.12 -0.31
C LYS A 90 0.41 5.86 0.36
N ALA A 91 -0.14 5.30 1.43
CA ALA A 91 -1.16 6.02 2.19
C ALA A 91 -0.57 7.33 2.70
N VAL A 92 -1.36 8.40 2.74
CA VAL A 92 -0.96 9.67 3.38
C VAL A 92 -0.53 9.40 4.84
N ASN A 93 -1.20 8.47 5.51
CA ASN A 93 -0.87 8.00 6.85
C ASN A 93 0.51 7.33 6.94
N GLU A 94 1.00 6.67 5.87
CA GLU A 94 2.38 6.15 5.85
C GLU A 94 3.37 7.30 5.77
N LEU A 95 3.12 8.30 4.92
CA LEU A 95 3.98 9.49 4.85
C LEU A 95 3.99 10.23 6.19
N GLU A 96 2.83 10.44 6.81
CA GLU A 96 2.74 11.05 8.14
C GLU A 96 3.47 10.24 9.21
N ARG A 97 3.31 8.91 9.21
CA ARG A 97 4.03 8.00 10.11
C ARG A 97 5.54 8.07 9.90
N ASP A 98 6.00 8.03 8.65
CA ASP A 98 7.41 8.10 8.31
C ASP A 98 8.00 9.46 8.72
N LEU A 99 7.28 10.56 8.47
CA LEU A 99 7.67 11.90 8.90
C LEU A 99 7.71 12.02 10.43
N LYS A 100 6.76 11.40 11.14
CA LYS A 100 6.80 11.33 12.61
C LYS A 100 8.05 10.60 13.09
N ASN A 101 8.35 9.42 12.55
CA ASN A 101 9.56 8.65 12.90
C ASN A 101 10.85 9.45 12.63
N LEU A 102 10.93 10.14 11.49
CA LEU A 102 12.09 10.98 11.15
C LEU A 102 12.21 12.21 12.06
N THR A 103 11.08 12.72 12.56
CA THR A 103 11.05 13.85 13.51
C THR A 103 11.53 13.39 14.88
N GLU A 104 11.12 12.21 15.34
CA GLU A 104 11.56 11.61 16.61
C GLU A 104 13.07 11.33 16.63
N ILE A 105 13.67 10.96 15.49
CA ILE A 105 15.12 10.75 15.33
C ILE A 105 15.87 12.08 15.12
N GLY A 106 15.16 13.20 14.95
CA GLY A 106 15.76 14.53 14.73
C GLY A 106 16.29 14.76 13.32
N ILE A 107 15.95 13.89 12.36
CA ILE A 107 16.36 14.04 10.96
C ILE A 107 15.61 15.20 10.31
N ILE A 108 14.33 15.38 10.63
CA ILE A 108 13.53 16.52 10.15
C ILE A 108 12.93 17.28 11.33
N ASN A 109 12.75 18.60 11.16
CA ASN A 109 12.13 19.46 12.19
C ASN A 109 10.84 20.12 11.70
N SER A 110 10.41 19.83 10.47
CA SER A 110 9.32 20.50 9.78
C SER A 110 8.42 19.52 9.01
N PRO A 111 7.81 18.53 9.69
CA PRO A 111 7.02 17.48 9.03
C PRO A 111 5.92 18.03 8.11
N ASP A 112 5.24 19.11 8.50
CA ASP A 112 4.20 19.75 7.68
C ASP A 112 4.71 20.23 6.32
N TYR A 113 5.95 20.72 6.26
CA TYR A 113 6.56 21.15 5.01
C TYR A 113 6.67 19.98 4.02
N TRP A 114 7.14 18.83 4.52
CA TRP A 114 7.32 17.63 3.70
C TRP A 114 5.97 17.04 3.28
N LEU A 115 4.96 17.03 4.16
CA LEU A 115 3.61 16.56 3.82
C LEU A 115 2.99 17.35 2.66
N GLN A 116 3.28 18.66 2.57
CA GLN A 116 2.72 19.53 1.53
C GLN A 116 3.54 19.55 0.23
N ASN A 117 4.87 19.36 0.32
CA ASN A 117 5.78 19.61 -0.81
C ASN A 117 6.49 18.36 -1.34
N ALA A 118 6.62 17.30 -0.53
CA ALA A 118 7.23 16.03 -0.93
C ALA A 118 6.18 15.02 -1.41
N VAL A 119 5.24 15.50 -2.24
CA VAL A 119 4.16 14.71 -2.84
C VAL A 119 4.21 14.82 -4.36
N LYS A 120 3.58 13.87 -5.06
CA LYS A 120 3.61 13.79 -6.52
C LYS A 120 3.15 15.12 -7.17
N GLY A 121 3.98 15.67 -8.05
CA GLY A 121 3.69 16.92 -8.78
C GLY A 121 4.04 18.20 -8.01
N LYS A 122 4.67 18.09 -6.84
CA LYS A 122 5.23 19.21 -6.07
C LYS A 122 6.75 19.16 -6.08
N THR A 123 7.37 20.27 -5.66
CA THR A 123 8.83 20.43 -5.62
C THR A 123 9.27 20.73 -4.20
N VAL A 124 10.35 20.07 -3.77
CA VAL A 124 11.03 20.34 -2.49
C VAL A 124 12.10 21.42 -2.70
N LYS A 125 12.22 22.35 -1.74
CA LYS A 125 13.27 23.37 -1.75
C LYS A 125 14.64 22.72 -1.53
N GLY A 126 15.62 23.12 -2.34
CA GLY A 126 16.97 22.58 -2.28
C GLY A 126 17.63 22.71 -0.91
N GLU A 127 17.39 23.82 -0.20
CA GLU A 127 17.90 24.05 1.16
C GLU A 127 17.44 22.99 2.17
N TYR A 128 16.18 22.57 2.12
CA TYR A 128 15.65 21.54 3.02
C TYR A 128 16.10 20.14 2.60
N ALA A 129 16.24 19.89 1.30
CA ALA A 129 16.79 18.64 0.80
C ALA A 129 18.27 18.47 1.22
N ALA A 130 19.08 19.54 1.17
CA ALA A 130 20.48 19.51 1.58
C ALA A 130 20.61 19.14 3.07
N VAL A 131 19.87 19.85 3.95
CA VAL A 131 19.86 19.57 5.40
C VAL A 131 19.39 18.14 5.70
N LEU A 132 18.39 17.65 4.97
CA LEU A 132 17.92 16.27 5.10
C LEU A 132 19.04 15.27 4.78
N ILE A 133 19.76 15.47 3.67
CA ILE A 133 20.86 14.59 3.23
C ILE A 133 21.98 14.59 4.28
N GLU A 134 22.39 15.76 4.77
CA GLU A 134 23.44 15.89 5.79
C GLU A 134 23.08 15.13 7.07
N ARG A 135 21.86 15.33 7.59
CA ARG A 135 21.41 14.65 8.82
C ARG A 135 21.26 13.14 8.65
N ILE A 136 20.80 12.68 7.49
CA ILE A 136 20.75 11.24 7.19
C ILE A 136 22.18 10.66 7.20
N ALA A 137 23.14 11.35 6.58
CA ALA A 137 24.54 10.91 6.57
C ALA A 137 25.13 10.82 7.99
N GLU A 138 24.86 11.81 8.85
CA GLU A 138 25.26 11.79 10.25
C GLU A 138 24.68 10.58 11.00
N VAL A 139 23.39 10.30 10.85
CA VAL A 139 22.73 9.16 11.52
C VAL A 139 23.31 7.83 11.05
N ILE A 140 23.55 7.68 9.75
CA ILE A 140 24.17 6.47 9.19
C ILE A 140 25.59 6.31 9.75
N ASN A 141 26.40 7.36 9.73
CA ASN A 141 27.78 7.29 10.20
C ASN A 141 27.88 7.01 11.71
N LYS A 142 26.95 7.55 12.53
CA LYS A 142 26.84 7.22 13.95
C LYS A 142 26.47 5.75 14.17
N LYS A 143 25.52 5.21 13.40
CA LYS A 143 25.14 3.79 13.49
C LYS A 143 26.26 2.83 13.07
N GLU A 144 27.08 3.26 12.11
CA GLU A 144 28.23 2.50 11.60
C GLU A 144 29.50 2.66 12.46
N GLY A 145 29.44 3.37 13.60
CA GLY A 145 30.57 3.55 14.52
C GLY A 145 31.71 4.42 13.96
N LYS A 146 31.43 5.30 12.99
CA LYS A 146 32.47 6.10 12.30
C LYS A 146 32.79 7.45 12.96
N TYR A 147 32.18 7.76 14.10
CA TYR A 147 32.36 9.02 14.84
C TYR A 147 32.57 8.81 16.36
N ASP A 148 33.14 7.67 16.75
CA ASP A 148 33.67 7.46 18.11
C ASP A 148 35.19 7.70 18.11
N GLU A 149 35.62 8.93 17.80
CA GLU A 149 36.95 9.49 18.13
C GLU A 149 36.84 10.99 18.45
#